data_AF-A0A968XHS8-F1
#
_entry.id   AF-A0A968XHS8-F1
#
_cell.length_a   1.000
_cell.length_b   1.000
_cell.length_c   1.000
_cell.angle_alpha   90.00
_cell.angle_beta   90.00
_cell.angle_gamma   90.00
#
_symmetry.space_group_name_H-M   'P 1'
#
loop_
_entity.id
_entity.type
_entity.pdbx_description
1 polymer ?
#
loop_
_entity_poly.entity_id
_entity_poly.type
_entity_poly.pdbx_seq_one_letter_code
_entity_poly.pdbx_strand_id
1 'polypeptide(L)'
;MIKTKFLIAATISFALAGCGALGSNTSVYSANQPVVERTNFAIDVNANGPAGIAASEKVRVGEWMNALQLGYGDRISVDYGAGYANASIQNDVAQMAADRGVLVADTAPVTPGVVVPGTVRIVVTR
;
A
#
# COMPACT_ATOMS: atom_id res chain seq x y z
N MET A 1 30.69 -6.29 -63.73
CA MET A 1 31.32 -5.40 -62.73
C MET A 1 30.31 -4.57 -61.90
N ILE A 2 29.19 -4.09 -62.46
CA ILE A 2 28.17 -3.31 -61.72
C ILE A 2 27.39 -4.13 -60.67
N LYS A 3 27.01 -5.38 -60.96
CA LYS A 3 26.27 -6.26 -60.03
C LYS A 3 27.04 -6.59 -58.75
N THR A 4 28.36 -6.80 -58.86
CA THR A 4 29.24 -7.11 -57.72
C THR A 4 29.40 -5.92 -56.77
N LYS A 5 29.43 -4.69 -57.30
CA LYS A 5 29.51 -3.46 -56.50
C LYS A 5 28.24 -3.23 -55.66
N PHE A 6 27.07 -3.53 -56.24
CA PHE A 6 25.79 -3.43 -55.53
C PHE A 6 25.68 -4.44 -54.38
N LEU A 7 26.18 -5.66 -54.58
CA LEU A 7 26.18 -6.71 -53.57
C LEU A 7 27.06 -6.36 -52.36
N ILE A 8 28.22 -5.73 -52.60
CA ILE A 8 29.13 -5.27 -51.54
C ILE A 8 28.52 -4.09 -50.76
N ALA A 9 27.88 -3.15 -51.45
CA ALA A 9 27.21 -2.03 -50.77
C ALA A 9 26.04 -2.51 -49.87
N ALA A 10 25.28 -3.51 -50.32
CA ALA A 10 24.17 -4.07 -49.56
C ALA A 10 24.63 -4.81 -48.29
N THR A 11 25.71 -5.60 -48.36
CA THR A 11 26.24 -6.33 -47.19
C THR A 11 26.83 -5.40 -46.14
N ILE A 12 27.52 -4.32 -46.54
CA ILE A 12 28.04 -3.31 -45.61
C ILE A 12 26.90 -2.57 -44.90
N SER A 13 25.81 -2.26 -45.62
CA SER A 13 24.65 -1.56 -45.06
C SER A 13 23.95 -2.40 -43.98
N PHE A 14 23.83 -3.71 -44.18
CA PHE A 14 23.26 -4.64 -43.21
C PHE A 14 24.14 -4.82 -41.97
N ALA A 15 25.47 -4.79 -42.13
CA ALA A 15 26.41 -4.89 -41.02
C ALA A 15 26.39 -3.63 -40.11
N LEU A 16 26.13 -2.44 -40.67
CA LEU A 16 26.02 -1.20 -39.88
C LEU A 16 24.65 -1.01 -39.21
N ALA A 17 23.57 -1.57 -39.77
CA ALA A 17 22.23 -1.45 -39.20
C ALA A 17 22.06 -2.14 -37.82
N GLY A 18 23.00 -3.01 -37.43
CA GLY A 18 23.03 -3.63 -36.10
C GLY A 18 23.52 -2.70 -34.98
N CYS A 19 24.16 -1.57 -35.29
CA CYS A 19 24.62 -0.59 -34.30
C CYS A 19 23.53 0.45 -34.04
N GLY A 20 22.39 -0.02 -33.51
CA GLY A 20 21.17 0.79 -33.42
C GLY A 20 20.33 0.47 -32.20
N ALA A 21 20.96 0.33 -31.03
CA ALA A 21 20.31 0.45 -29.72
C ALA A 21 21.36 0.39 -28.60
N LEU A 22 22.17 1.44 -28.45
CA LEU A 22 22.56 1.78 -27.08
C LEU A 22 21.24 2.16 -26.40
N GLY A 23 20.83 1.40 -25.38
CA GLY A 23 19.59 1.67 -24.65
C GLY A 23 19.51 3.16 -24.29
N SER A 24 18.30 3.73 -24.32
CA SER A 24 18.10 5.17 -24.06
C SER A 24 18.64 5.65 -22.71
N ASN A 25 18.84 4.72 -21.76
CA ASN A 25 19.52 4.97 -20.52
C ASN A 25 21.00 4.56 -20.61
N THR A 26 21.87 5.55 -20.79
CA THR A 26 23.34 5.42 -20.78
C THR A 26 23.97 5.70 -19.42
N SER A 27 23.13 5.88 -18.39
CA SER A 27 23.55 6.12 -17.01
C SER A 27 23.57 4.82 -16.20
N VAL A 28 24.09 4.89 -14.97
CA VAL A 28 23.99 3.79 -14.00
C VAL A 28 22.70 3.83 -13.17
N TYR A 29 21.83 4.82 -13.41
CA TYR A 29 20.59 5.01 -12.66
C TYR A 29 19.39 4.37 -13.38
N SER A 30 18.43 3.85 -12.63
CA SER A 30 17.18 3.31 -13.20
C SER A 30 16.40 4.42 -13.90
N ALA A 31 15.93 4.18 -15.13
CA ALA A 31 15.00 5.08 -15.82
C ALA A 31 13.64 5.15 -15.09
N ASN A 32 13.22 4.02 -14.51
CA ASN A 32 11.95 3.88 -13.82
C ASN A 32 12.26 3.60 -12.34
N GLN A 33 12.38 4.66 -11.56
CA GLN A 33 12.56 4.54 -10.12
C GLN A 33 11.19 4.49 -9.44
N PRO A 34 10.93 3.51 -8.56
CA PRO A 34 9.67 3.47 -7.82
C PRO A 34 9.63 4.63 -6.82
N VAL A 35 8.56 5.42 -6.89
CA VAL A 35 8.21 6.39 -5.84
C VAL A 35 7.23 5.69 -4.90
N VAL A 36 7.59 5.63 -3.62
CA VAL A 36 6.72 5.03 -2.59
C VAL A 36 5.97 6.16 -1.91
N GLU A 37 4.66 6.19 -2.09
CA GLU A 37 3.76 7.04 -1.32
C GLU A 37 3.07 6.20 -0.25
N ARG A 38 2.76 6.82 0.89
CA ARG A 38 2.00 6.19 1.97
C ARG A 38 0.81 7.07 2.33
N THR A 39 -0.38 6.50 2.31
CA THR A 39 -1.62 7.15 2.71
C THR A 39 -2.20 6.48 3.96
N ASN A 40 -2.57 7.30 4.94
CA ASN A 40 -3.21 6.83 6.18
C ASN A 40 -4.67 7.28 6.20
N PHE A 41 -5.60 6.33 6.38
CA PHE A 41 -7.01 6.60 6.62
C PHE A 41 -7.33 6.23 8.07
N ALA A 42 -7.97 7.12 8.81
CA ALA A 42 -8.28 6.92 10.22
C ALA A 42 -9.77 7.08 10.49
N ILE A 43 -10.30 6.23 11.38
CA ILE A 43 -11.65 6.36 11.94
C ILE A 43 -11.61 6.17 13.46
N ASP A 44 -12.21 7.10 14.19
CA ASP A 44 -12.31 7.03 15.65
C ASP A 44 -13.65 6.38 16.01
N VAL A 45 -13.60 5.36 16.88
CA VAL A 45 -14.74 4.53 17.25
C VAL A 45 -14.88 4.42 18.75
N ASN A 46 -16.11 4.34 19.24
CA ASN A 46 -16.38 4.18 20.66
C ASN A 46 -15.94 2.80 21.17
N ALA A 47 -15.10 2.80 22.20
CA ALA A 47 -14.72 1.59 22.92
C ALA A 47 -15.76 1.28 23.99
N ASN A 48 -16.06 -0.01 24.18
CA ASN A 48 -16.95 -0.51 25.23
C ASN A 48 -16.13 -1.05 26.43
N GLY A 49 -15.19 -0.23 26.91
CA GLY A 49 -14.29 -0.59 28.01
C GLY A 49 -13.53 -1.90 27.74
N PRO A 50 -13.53 -2.89 28.67
CA PRO A 50 -12.83 -4.16 28.48
C PRO A 50 -13.46 -5.06 27.41
N ALA A 51 -14.71 -4.79 27.01
CA ALA A 51 -15.48 -5.66 26.12
C ALA A 51 -15.14 -5.49 24.62
N GLY A 52 -14.23 -4.58 24.27
CA GLY A 52 -13.82 -4.34 22.89
C GLY A 52 -14.51 -3.14 22.27
N ILE A 53 -14.78 -3.20 20.96
CA ILE A 53 -15.48 -2.15 20.21
C ILE A 53 -17.00 -2.30 20.42
N ALA A 54 -17.74 -1.20 20.57
CA ALA A 54 -19.21 -1.27 20.68
C ALA A 54 -19.84 -1.92 19.43
N ALA A 55 -20.91 -2.70 19.59
CA ALA A 55 -21.46 -3.50 18.49
C ALA A 55 -21.89 -2.67 17.26
N SER A 56 -22.51 -1.51 17.48
CA SER A 56 -22.87 -0.56 16.40
C SER A 56 -21.63 0.00 15.69
N GLU A 57 -20.53 0.21 16.42
CA GLU A 57 -19.26 0.69 15.86
C GLU A 57 -18.59 -0.38 15.01
N LYS A 58 -18.67 -1.67 15.37
CA LYS A 58 -18.14 -2.76 14.54
C LYS A 58 -18.77 -2.77 13.15
N VAL A 59 -20.09 -2.57 13.07
CA VAL A 59 -20.80 -2.45 11.78
C VAL A 59 -20.29 -1.24 11.00
N ARG A 60 -20.17 -0.07 11.65
CA ARG A 60 -19.65 1.15 11.01
C ARG A 60 -18.23 0.99 10.48
N VAL A 61 -17.37 0.31 11.23
CA VAL A 61 -16.00 -0.02 10.81
C VAL A 61 -16.01 -0.96 9.61
N GLY A 62 -16.83 -2.01 9.65
CA GLY A 62 -16.97 -2.95 8.53
C GLY A 62 -17.40 -2.25 7.24
N GLU A 63 -18.40 -1.37 7.31
CA GLU A 63 -18.85 -0.58 6.15
C GLU A 63 -17.78 0.40 5.66
N TRP A 64 -17.06 1.04 6.57
CA TRP A 64 -15.94 1.92 6.23
C TRP A 64 -14.80 1.15 5.52
N MET A 65 -14.44 -0.04 6.02
CA MET A 65 -13.47 -0.91 5.37
C MET A 65 -13.94 -1.40 3.99
N ASN A 66 -15.24 -1.66 3.82
CA ASN A 66 -15.81 -2.00 2.51
C ASN A 66 -15.75 -0.83 1.54
N ALA A 67 -16.08 0.37 2.00
CA ALA A 67 -16.01 1.59 1.20
C ALA A 67 -14.58 1.91 0.74
N LEU A 68 -13.58 1.63 1.58
CA LEU A 68 -12.16 1.74 1.22
C LEU A 68 -11.65 0.62 0.30
N GLN A 69 -12.46 -0.42 0.07
CA GLN A 69 -12.10 -1.61 -0.72
C GLN A 69 -10.79 -2.22 -0.23
N LEU A 70 -10.69 -2.47 1.07
CA LEU A 70 -9.45 -3.02 1.64
C LEU A 70 -9.10 -4.37 1.00
N GLY A 71 -7.81 -4.57 0.77
CA GLY A 71 -7.31 -5.81 0.20
C GLY A 71 -5.81 -5.98 0.40
N TYR A 72 -5.21 -6.83 -0.44
CA TYR A 72 -3.79 -7.11 -0.36
C TYR A 72 -2.94 -5.84 -0.49
N GLY A 73 -1.96 -5.69 0.40
CA GLY A 73 -1.07 -4.53 0.46
C GLY A 73 -1.46 -3.52 1.54
N ASP A 74 -2.74 -3.46 1.91
CA ASP A 74 -3.19 -2.61 3.01
C ASP A 74 -2.79 -3.21 4.37
N ARG A 75 -2.61 -2.33 5.36
CA ARG A 75 -2.37 -2.72 6.75
C ARG A 75 -3.30 -1.97 7.69
N ILE A 76 -3.89 -2.67 8.65
CA ILE A 76 -4.75 -2.07 9.67
C ILE A 76 -4.00 -2.03 10.99
N SER A 77 -4.16 -0.98 11.77
CA SER A 77 -3.59 -0.86 13.12
C SER A 77 -4.58 -0.17 14.05
N VAL A 78 -4.37 -0.33 15.35
CA VAL A 78 -5.19 0.31 16.39
C VAL A 78 -4.32 1.25 17.19
N ASP A 79 -4.76 2.52 17.27
CA ASP A 79 -4.20 3.55 18.11
C ASP A 79 -5.13 3.77 19.32
N TYR A 80 -4.58 3.53 20.51
CA TYR A 80 -5.28 3.68 21.79
C TYR A 80 -5.15 5.09 22.38
N GLY A 81 -4.46 6.00 21.69
CA GLY A 81 -4.18 7.35 22.17
C GLY A 81 -3.39 7.32 23.47
N ALA A 82 -3.91 8.03 24.49
CA ALA A 82 -3.37 8.00 25.84
C ALA A 82 -3.83 6.77 26.67
N GLY A 83 -4.65 5.89 26.09
CA GLY A 83 -5.12 4.66 26.71
C GLY A 83 -4.14 3.49 26.58
N TYR A 84 -4.49 2.37 27.22
CA TYR A 84 -3.71 1.14 27.16
C TYR A 84 -4.23 0.21 26.05
N ALA A 85 -3.33 -0.63 25.52
CA ALA A 85 -3.69 -1.68 24.59
C ALA A 85 -4.75 -2.61 25.19
N ASN A 86 -5.72 -3.00 24.36
CA ASN A 86 -6.85 -3.82 24.77
C ASN A 86 -7.00 -5.01 23.81
N ALA A 87 -6.79 -6.22 24.33
CA ALA A 87 -6.83 -7.45 23.54
C ALA A 87 -8.21 -7.68 22.88
N SER A 88 -9.31 -7.30 23.53
CA SER A 88 -10.65 -7.42 22.97
C SER A 88 -10.81 -6.55 21.72
N ILE A 89 -10.30 -5.31 21.76
CA ILE A 89 -10.31 -4.40 20.61
C ILE A 89 -9.42 -4.94 19.49
N GLN A 90 -8.23 -5.44 19.83
CA GLN A 90 -7.31 -6.02 18.85
C GLN A 90 -7.92 -7.25 18.16
N ASN A 91 -8.60 -8.11 18.92
CA ASN A 91 -9.31 -9.29 18.38
C ASN A 91 -10.48 -8.89 17.48
N ASP A 92 -11.26 -7.88 17.86
CA ASP A 92 -12.36 -7.38 17.03
C ASP A 92 -11.86 -6.87 15.68
N VAL A 93 -10.78 -6.10 15.68
CA VAL A 93 -10.15 -5.60 14.45
C VAL A 93 -9.52 -6.72 13.64
N ALA A 94 -8.89 -7.70 14.29
CA ALA A 94 -8.30 -8.86 13.63
C ALA A 94 -9.35 -9.71 12.91
N GLN A 95 -10.53 -9.91 13.51
CA GLN A 95 -11.64 -10.61 12.86
C GLN A 95 -12.11 -9.86 11.61
N MET A 96 -12.36 -8.55 11.72
CA MET A 96 -12.78 -7.72 10.58
C MET A 96 -11.71 -7.66 9.46
N ALA A 97 -10.43 -7.70 9.82
CA ALA A 97 -9.32 -7.74 8.88
C ALA A 97 -9.19 -9.12 8.19
N ALA A 98 -9.40 -10.21 8.93
CA ALA A 98 -9.32 -11.56 8.39
C ALA A 98 -10.32 -11.79 7.26
N ASP A 99 -11.55 -11.27 7.40
CA ASP A 99 -12.60 -11.34 6.37
C ASP A 99 -12.20 -10.70 5.03
N ARG A 100 -11.23 -9.77 5.05
CA ARG A 100 -10.74 -9.01 3.88
C ARG A 100 -9.32 -9.38 3.47
N GLY A 101 -8.69 -10.36 4.14
CA GLY A 101 -7.32 -10.78 3.84
C GLY A 101 -6.25 -9.73 4.10
N VAL A 102 -6.49 -8.82 5.06
CA VAL A 102 -5.60 -7.70 5.41
C VAL A 102 -4.83 -8.00 6.69
N LEU A 103 -3.60 -7.48 6.77
CA LEU A 103 -2.75 -7.68 7.95
C LEU A 103 -3.05 -6.65 9.04
N VAL A 104 -3.10 -7.11 10.29
CA VAL A 104 -3.08 -6.21 11.46
C VAL A 104 -1.63 -5.96 11.85
N ALA A 105 -1.24 -4.69 11.90
CA ALA A 105 0.07 -4.24 12.35
C ALA A 105 0.03 -3.93 13.86
N ASP A 106 1.13 -4.25 14.55
CA ASP A 106 1.25 -4.07 16.00
C ASP A 106 1.27 -2.61 16.44
N THR A 107 1.76 -1.72 15.57
CA THR A 107 1.95 -0.30 15.89
C THR A 107 1.25 0.56 14.86
N ALA A 108 0.39 1.46 15.34
CA ALA A 108 -0.23 2.46 14.49
C ALA A 108 0.78 3.54 14.07
N PRO A 109 0.71 4.03 12.83
CA PRO A 109 1.50 5.18 12.43
C PRO A 109 1.07 6.44 13.17
N VAL A 110 1.94 7.44 13.24
CA VAL A 110 1.58 8.75 13.77
C VAL A 110 0.50 9.37 12.87
N THR A 111 -0.68 9.62 13.44
CA THR A 111 -1.80 10.27 12.75
C THR A 111 -2.04 11.66 13.34
N PRO A 112 -2.54 12.63 12.53
CA PRO A 112 -2.86 13.94 13.05
C PRO A 112 -4.07 13.90 14.00
N GLY A 113 -4.09 14.80 14.98
CA GLY A 113 -5.19 14.93 15.94
C GLY A 113 -5.11 13.98 17.13
N VAL A 114 -5.83 14.34 18.20
CA VAL A 114 -5.87 13.58 19.46
C VAL A 114 -6.97 12.52 19.38
N VAL A 115 -6.66 11.29 19.80
CA VAL A 115 -7.67 10.25 20.03
C VAL A 115 -8.40 10.55 21.34
N VAL A 116 -9.72 10.75 21.25
CA VAL A 116 -10.53 11.20 22.39
C VAL A 116 -10.65 10.07 23.44
N PRO A 117 -10.59 10.37 24.75
CA PRO A 117 -10.81 9.36 25.79
C PRO A 117 -12.13 8.61 25.60
N GLY A 118 -12.11 7.28 25.77
CA GLY A 118 -13.27 6.41 25.52
C GLY A 118 -13.44 5.99 24.05
N THR A 119 -12.56 6.46 23.15
CA THR A 119 -12.48 6.01 21.77
C THR A 119 -11.16 5.33 21.48
N VAL A 120 -11.12 4.54 20.40
CA VAL A 120 -9.89 4.07 19.77
C VAL A 120 -9.90 4.47 18.31
N ARG A 121 -8.72 4.68 17.74
CA ARG A 121 -8.56 5.02 16.34
C ARG A 121 -8.10 3.79 15.58
N ILE A 122 -8.84 3.44 14.54
CA ILE A 122 -8.44 2.39 13.59
C ILE A 122 -7.80 3.08 12.40
N VAL A 123 -6.58 2.68 12.06
CA VAL A 123 -5.81 3.29 10.96
C VAL A 123 -5.52 2.25 9.89
N VAL A 124 -5.92 2.54 8.66
CA VAL A 124 -5.52 1.83 7.45
C VAL A 124 -4.34 2.57 6.82
N THR A 125 -3.29 1.83 6.50
CA THR A 125 -2.11 2.33 5.78
C THR A 125 -2.01 1.64 4.42
N ARG A 126 -1.87 2.43 3.35
CA ARG A 126 -1.61 2.00 1.96
C ARG A 126 -0.33 2.62 1.47
#